data_AF-A0A6S6T0Z0-F1
#
_entry.id   AF-A0A6S6T0Z0-F1
#
_cell.length_a   1.000
_cell.length_b   1.000
_cell.length_c   1.000
_cell.angle_alpha   90.00
_cell.angle_beta   90.00
_cell.angle_gamma   90.00
#
_symmetry.space_group_name_H-M   'P 1'
#
loop_
_entity.id
_entity.type
_entity.pdbx_description
1 polymer ?
#
loop_
_entity_poly.entity_id
_entity_poly.type
_entity_poly.pdbx_seq_one_letter_code
_entity_poly.pdbx_strand_id
1 'polypeptide(L)'
;MVIYIHGFGSSGKGGKALEFRTYFENQGIVCIAPSLSYVPELAMDTLEQLINTYDEHITLIGSSLGGFYSIYLAEKYGLKAVLINPAVDSSKTLKRVLSIGETAKNYYDDSRFTWSEEHVDMLINYRSSSIKNGRYFLLLQKDDDVLDYREALAKLPNAKSIVEEGGSHPFEHIERHFEEIKTFINTSMV
;
A
#
# COMPACT_ATOMS: atom_id res chain seq x y z
N MET A 1 1.31 2.77 16.44
CA MET A 1 1.93 3.50 15.30
C MET A 1 1.33 3.12 13.94
N VAL A 2 1.44 4.01 12.94
CA VAL A 2 1.09 3.79 11.53
C VAL A 2 2.33 3.85 10.63
N ILE A 3 2.42 2.94 9.66
CA ILE A 3 3.40 2.98 8.56
C ILE A 3 2.64 3.13 7.24
N TYR A 4 2.79 4.27 6.58
CA TYR A 4 2.27 4.50 5.23
C TYR A 4 3.27 4.01 4.18
N ILE A 5 2.79 3.19 3.25
CA ILE A 5 3.56 2.54 2.19
C ILE A 5 3.04 3.04 0.85
N HIS A 6 3.91 3.77 0.13
CA HIS A 6 3.54 4.39 -1.15
C HIS A 6 3.56 3.39 -2.32
N GLY A 7 2.91 3.78 -3.43
CA GLY A 7 2.89 3.00 -4.66
C GLY A 7 4.17 3.10 -5.50
N PHE A 8 4.16 2.43 -6.65
CA PHE A 8 5.26 2.44 -7.62
C PHE A 8 5.51 3.86 -8.16
N GLY A 9 6.77 4.24 -8.34
CA GLY A 9 7.14 5.57 -8.82
C GLY A 9 6.73 6.72 -7.89
N SER A 10 6.49 6.46 -6.61
CA SER A 10 6.12 7.48 -5.62
C SER A 10 7.23 7.67 -4.57
N SER A 11 6.96 8.53 -3.59
CA SER A 11 7.83 8.79 -2.45
C SER A 11 7.03 8.85 -1.15
N GLY A 12 7.70 8.57 -0.02
CA GLY A 12 7.18 8.86 1.33
C GLY A 12 6.99 10.36 1.62
N LYS A 13 7.45 11.22 0.71
CA LYS A 13 7.20 12.67 0.72
C LYS A 13 6.06 13.11 -0.20
N GLY A 14 5.39 12.18 -0.90
CA GLY A 14 4.28 12.48 -1.80
C GLY A 14 3.01 12.98 -1.11
N GLY A 15 2.04 13.47 -1.89
CA GLY A 15 0.81 14.11 -1.39
C GLY A 15 0.06 13.30 -0.33
N LYS A 16 -0.41 12.08 -0.68
CA LYS A 16 -1.09 11.19 0.29
C LYS A 16 -0.25 10.90 1.54
N ALA A 17 1.06 10.74 1.40
CA ALA A 17 1.94 10.50 2.53
C ALA A 17 2.02 11.71 3.48
N LEU A 18 1.97 12.93 2.94
CA LEU A 18 1.86 14.14 3.73
C LEU A 18 0.49 14.24 4.41
N GLU A 19 -0.59 14.02 3.67
CA GLU A 19 -1.96 14.09 4.20
C GLU A 19 -2.17 13.15 5.40
N PHE A 20 -1.73 11.88 5.30
CA PHE A 20 -1.82 10.93 6.41
C PHE A 20 -0.97 11.36 7.61
N ARG A 21 0.28 11.81 7.37
CA ARG A 21 1.15 12.26 8.47
C ARG A 21 0.53 13.44 9.21
N THR A 22 0.06 14.46 8.48
CA THR A 22 -0.58 15.64 9.05
C THR A 22 -1.84 15.27 9.81
N TYR A 23 -2.70 14.40 9.25
CA TYR A 23 -3.91 13.98 9.94
C TYR A 23 -3.58 13.24 11.24
N PHE A 24 -2.73 12.21 11.21
CA PHE A 24 -2.43 11.41 12.40
C PHE A 24 -1.64 12.16 13.47
N GLU A 25 -0.76 13.08 13.08
CA GLU A 25 -0.07 13.98 14.02
C GLU A 25 -1.07 14.79 14.85
N ASN A 26 -2.10 15.35 14.21
CA ASN A 26 -3.18 16.08 14.89
C ASN A 26 -4.04 15.19 15.80
N GLN A 27 -3.98 13.86 15.64
CA GLN A 27 -4.68 12.88 16.48
C GLN A 27 -3.77 12.27 17.56
N GLY A 28 -2.51 12.69 17.66
CA GLY A 28 -1.53 12.09 18.58
C GLY A 28 -1.11 10.67 18.20
N ILE A 29 -1.27 10.29 16.93
CA ILE A 29 -0.89 8.97 16.41
C ILE A 29 0.40 9.12 15.62
N VAL A 30 1.45 8.38 15.99
CA VAL A 30 2.70 8.36 15.23
C VAL A 30 2.46 7.73 13.86
N CYS A 31 2.76 8.48 12.79
CA CYS A 31 2.68 8.01 11.42
C CYS A 31 4.00 8.29 10.69
N ILE A 32 4.65 7.24 10.17
CA ILE A 32 5.83 7.38 9.31
C ILE A 32 5.48 6.99 7.86
N ALA A 33 6.23 7.55 6.92
CA ALA A 33 6.13 7.23 5.50
C ALA A 33 7.54 7.14 4.90
N PRO A 34 8.21 5.98 4.97
CA PRO A 34 9.54 5.84 4.37
C PRO A 34 9.47 6.03 2.85
N SER A 35 10.51 6.59 2.26
CA SER A 35 10.72 6.48 0.81
C SER A 35 11.41 5.16 0.53
N LEU A 36 10.80 4.34 -0.31
CA LEU A 36 11.24 2.98 -0.58
C LEU A 36 12.04 2.90 -1.88
N SER A 37 12.98 1.96 -1.92
CA SER A 37 13.68 1.61 -3.17
C SER A 37 12.69 1.12 -4.23
N TYR A 38 12.99 1.38 -5.49
CA TYR A 38 12.27 0.74 -6.60
C TYR A 38 12.62 -0.75 -6.71
N VAL A 39 13.72 -1.19 -6.11
CA VAL A 39 14.12 -2.61 -6.02
C VAL A 39 13.26 -3.28 -4.94
N PRO A 40 12.38 -4.23 -5.29
CA PRO A 40 11.40 -4.77 -4.35
C PRO A 40 11.99 -5.42 -3.09
N GLU A 41 13.10 -6.14 -3.21
CA GLU A 41 13.73 -6.79 -2.06
C GLU A 41 14.29 -5.77 -1.05
N LEU A 42 14.89 -4.68 -1.53
CA LEU A 42 15.38 -3.59 -0.65
C LEU A 42 14.23 -2.82 0.00
N ALA A 43 13.13 -2.62 -0.73
CA ALA A 43 11.92 -2.03 -0.17
C ALA A 43 11.35 -2.93 0.94
N MET A 44 11.29 -4.24 0.71
CA MET A 44 10.78 -5.20 1.69
C MET A 44 11.69 -5.27 2.92
N ASP A 45 13.00 -5.36 2.74
CA ASP A 45 13.97 -5.37 3.85
C ASP A 45 13.82 -4.12 4.74
N THR A 46 13.68 -2.94 4.13
CA THR A 46 13.40 -1.69 4.86
C THR A 46 12.12 -1.79 5.68
N LEU A 47 11.04 -2.31 5.09
CA LEU A 47 9.74 -2.41 5.76
C LEU A 47 9.77 -3.44 6.91
N GLU A 48 10.39 -4.59 6.70
CA GLU A 48 10.55 -5.61 7.73
C GLU A 48 11.43 -5.11 8.89
N GLN A 49 12.52 -4.40 8.60
CA GLN A 49 13.35 -3.78 9.64
C GLN A 49 12.57 -2.76 10.47
N LEU A 50 11.78 -1.89 9.83
CA LEU A 50 10.91 -0.95 10.56
C LEU A 50 9.92 -1.71 11.44
N ILE A 51 9.25 -2.72 10.91
CA ILE A 51 8.28 -3.53 11.67
C ILE A 51 8.94 -4.20 12.88
N ASN A 52 10.12 -4.78 12.72
CA ASN A 52 10.84 -5.45 13.80
C ASN A 52 11.44 -4.48 14.83
N THR A 53 11.63 -3.21 14.47
CA THR A 53 12.23 -2.19 15.35
C THR A 53 11.21 -1.62 16.33
N TYR A 54 9.95 -1.46 15.91
CA TYR A 54 8.92 -0.85 16.75
C TYR A 54 8.18 -1.92 17.55
N ASP A 55 8.34 -1.89 18.88
CA ASP A 55 7.61 -2.74 19.84
C ASP A 55 6.19 -2.21 20.13
N GLU A 56 5.53 -1.67 19.10
CA GLU A 56 4.19 -1.09 19.19
C GLU A 56 3.20 -1.87 18.32
N HIS A 57 1.90 -1.69 18.59
CA HIS A 57 0.87 -2.08 17.64
C HIS A 57 1.00 -1.27 16.34
N ILE A 58 1.56 -1.89 15.31
CA ILE A 58 1.71 -1.34 13.97
C ILE A 58 0.43 -1.57 13.18
N THR A 59 -0.05 -0.53 12.50
CA THR A 59 -1.01 -0.66 11.40
C THR A 59 -0.39 -0.13 10.11
N LEU A 60 -0.53 -0.88 9.03
CA LEU A 60 -0.04 -0.48 7.71
C LEU A 60 -1.13 0.29 6.97
N ILE A 61 -0.74 1.29 6.18
CA ILE A 61 -1.59 1.92 5.17
C ILE A 61 -0.87 1.84 3.84
N GLY A 62 -1.36 1.01 2.93
CA GLY A 62 -0.72 0.79 1.63
C GLY A 62 -1.57 1.27 0.47
N SER A 63 -0.97 1.99 -0.48
CA SER A 63 -1.65 2.39 -1.73
C SER A 63 -0.99 1.75 -2.95
N SER A 64 -1.79 1.21 -3.88
CA SER A 64 -1.28 0.57 -5.12
C SER A 64 -0.25 -0.53 -4.80
N LEU A 65 1.00 -0.44 -5.28
CA LEU A 65 2.11 -1.33 -4.90
C LEU A 65 2.33 -1.39 -3.37
N GLY A 66 2.16 -0.28 -2.66
CA GLY A 66 2.25 -0.30 -1.20
C GLY A 66 1.17 -1.17 -0.56
N GLY A 67 0.00 -1.29 -1.20
CA GLY A 67 -1.05 -2.22 -0.81
C GLY A 67 -0.62 -3.68 -0.94
N PHE A 68 0.10 -4.03 -2.00
CA PHE A 68 0.69 -5.37 -2.18
C PHE A 68 1.64 -5.75 -1.05
N TYR A 69 2.58 -4.85 -0.73
CA TYR A 69 3.51 -5.06 0.39
C TYR A 69 2.77 -5.11 1.72
N SER A 70 1.77 -4.25 1.93
CA SER A 70 0.94 -4.27 3.14
C SER A 70 0.21 -5.60 3.33
N ILE A 71 -0.29 -6.24 2.26
CA ILE A 71 -0.91 -7.56 2.35
C ILE A 71 0.10 -8.60 2.81
N TYR A 72 1.27 -8.66 2.17
CA TYR A 72 2.32 -9.61 2.55
C TYR A 72 2.78 -9.44 4.00
N LEU A 73 3.06 -8.21 4.41
CA LEU A 73 3.51 -7.90 5.76
C LEU A 73 2.41 -8.14 6.79
N ALA A 74 1.15 -7.82 6.48
CA ALA A 74 0.03 -8.11 7.36
C ALA A 74 -0.17 -9.61 7.56
N GLU A 75 -0.03 -10.42 6.52
CA GLU A 75 -0.09 -11.88 6.65
C GLU A 75 1.11 -12.45 7.44
N LYS A 76 2.31 -11.94 7.19
CA LYS A 76 3.54 -12.43 7.83
C LYS A 76 3.58 -12.10 9.33
N TYR A 77 3.16 -10.89 9.71
CA TYR A 77 3.29 -10.37 11.07
C TYR A 77 1.95 -10.29 11.84
N GLY A 78 0.85 -10.72 11.23
CA GLY A 78 -0.49 -10.65 11.85
C GLY A 78 -0.97 -9.22 12.07
N LEU A 79 -0.65 -8.30 11.16
CA LEU A 79 -0.93 -6.87 11.32
C LEU A 79 -2.30 -6.48 10.74
N LYS A 80 -2.73 -5.28 11.11
CA LYS A 80 -3.79 -4.60 10.37
C LYS A 80 -3.23 -3.88 9.15
N ALA A 81 -4.02 -3.82 8.09
CA ALA A 81 -3.71 -3.02 6.91
C ALA A 81 -4.95 -2.29 6.37
N VAL A 82 -4.83 -0.98 6.18
CA VAL A 82 -5.72 -0.20 5.31
C VAL A 82 -5.12 -0.22 3.91
N LEU A 83 -5.94 -0.55 2.91
CA LEU A 83 -5.50 -0.76 1.54
C LEU A 83 -6.31 0.16 0.61
N ILE A 84 -5.59 1.05 -0.08
CA ILE A 84 -6.17 2.09 -0.95
C ILE A 84 -5.86 1.74 -2.39
N ASN A 85 -6.88 1.36 -3.16
CA ASN A 85 -6.72 0.82 -4.53
C ASN A 85 -5.51 -0.13 -4.63
N PRO A 86 -5.47 -1.24 -3.85
CA PRO A 86 -4.28 -2.07 -3.75
C PRO A 86 -4.06 -2.89 -5.03
N ALA A 87 -2.82 -2.99 -5.47
CA ALA A 87 -2.42 -4.02 -6.42
C ALA A 87 -2.36 -5.37 -5.68
N VAL A 88 -3.28 -6.30 -5.96
CA VAL A 88 -3.28 -7.62 -5.30
C VAL A 88 -2.32 -8.62 -5.93
N ASP A 89 -1.83 -8.33 -7.14
CA ASP A 89 -0.77 -9.05 -7.83
C ASP A 89 0.14 -8.06 -8.57
N SER A 90 1.06 -7.45 -7.83
CA SER A 90 1.98 -6.45 -8.40
C SER A 90 2.91 -7.02 -9.47
N SER A 91 3.21 -8.33 -9.43
CA SER A 91 4.01 -8.97 -10.48
C SER A 91 3.29 -8.88 -11.84
N LYS A 92 1.97 -9.13 -11.86
CA LYS A 92 1.13 -8.97 -13.06
C LYS A 92 1.00 -7.51 -13.47
N THR A 93 0.69 -6.62 -12.53
CA THR A 93 0.44 -5.20 -12.85
C THR A 93 1.70 -4.50 -13.34
N LEU A 94 2.83 -4.67 -12.65
CA LEU A 94 4.07 -3.96 -12.97
C LEU A 94 4.87 -4.60 -14.11
N LYS A 95 4.56 -5.84 -14.51
CA LYS A 95 5.07 -6.39 -15.78
C LYS A 95 4.62 -5.56 -16.98
N ARG A 96 3.46 -4.91 -16.92
CA ARG A 96 2.98 -4.02 -18.00
C ARG A 96 3.88 -2.80 -18.20
N VAL A 97 4.54 -2.33 -17.15
CA VAL A 97 5.47 -1.18 -17.23
C VAL A 97 6.64 -1.48 -18.18
N LEU A 98 7.11 -2.74 -18.23
CA LEU A 98 8.18 -3.16 -19.14
C LEU A 98 7.83 -2.98 -20.62
N SER A 99 6.54 -2.98 -20.97
CA SER A 99 6.11 -2.72 -22.35
C SER A 99 6.28 -1.26 -22.78
N ILE A 100 6.42 -0.34 -21.82
CA ILE A 100 6.62 1.10 -22.05
C ILE A 100 8.13 1.41 -22.17
N GLY A 101 8.97 0.61 -21.51
CA GLY A 101 10.43 0.66 -21.60
C GLY A 101 11.11 0.23 -20.30
N GLU A 102 12.45 0.20 -20.31
CA GLU A 102 13.28 -0.21 -19.18
C GLU A 102 13.50 0.90 -18.13
N THR A 103 12.88 2.06 -18.31
CA THR A 103 12.94 3.16 -17.34
C THR A 103 11.53 3.60 -16.94
N ALA A 104 11.34 3.75 -15.64
CA ALA A 104 10.13 4.29 -15.05
C ALA A 104 10.40 5.65 -14.39
N LYS A 105 9.35 6.44 -14.23
CA LYS A 105 9.42 7.79 -13.65
C LYS A 105 9.05 7.75 -12.17
N ASN A 106 9.77 8.51 -11.35
CA ASN A 106 9.31 8.91 -10.03
C ASN A 106 8.48 10.20 -10.18
N TYR A 107 7.22 10.15 -9.79
CA TYR A 107 6.28 11.28 -9.93
C TYR A 107 6.44 12.35 -8.85
N TYR A 108 7.27 12.11 -7.81
CA TYR A 108 7.55 13.09 -6.78
C TYR A 108 8.62 14.11 -7.19
N ASP A 109 9.70 13.65 -7.80
CA ASP A 109 10.88 14.48 -8.15
C ASP A 109 11.27 14.43 -9.63
N ASP A 110 10.42 13.82 -10.46
CA ASP A 110 10.62 13.61 -11.90
C ASP A 110 11.86 12.79 -12.28
N SER A 111 12.55 12.18 -11.32
CA SER A 111 13.68 11.29 -11.57
C SER A 111 13.25 10.02 -12.31
N ARG A 112 14.22 9.29 -12.86
CA ARG A 112 13.98 8.01 -13.54
C ARG A 112 14.80 6.90 -12.90
N PHE A 113 14.26 5.70 -12.91
CA PHE A 113 14.91 4.50 -12.42
C PHE A 113 14.70 3.33 -13.37
N THR A 114 15.60 2.36 -13.32
CA THR A 114 15.52 1.15 -14.15
C THR A 114 14.43 0.23 -13.64
N TRP A 115 13.62 -0.31 -14.54
CA TRP A 115 12.63 -1.35 -14.26
C TRP A 115 12.84 -2.51 -15.24
N SER A 116 13.08 -3.71 -14.71
CA SER A 116 13.49 -4.89 -15.49
C SER A 116 12.70 -6.13 -15.07
N GLU A 117 12.84 -7.22 -15.83
CA GLU A 117 12.20 -8.51 -15.50
C GLU A 117 12.65 -9.04 -14.14
N GLU A 118 13.94 -8.87 -13.78
CA GLU A 118 14.46 -9.27 -12.47
C GLU A 118 13.68 -8.62 -11.32
N HIS A 119 13.32 -7.33 -11.45
CA HIS A 119 12.51 -6.66 -10.44
C HIS A 119 11.07 -7.22 -10.38
N VAL A 120 10.51 -7.62 -11.52
CA VAL A 120 9.19 -8.27 -11.55
C VAL A 120 9.25 -9.64 -10.88
N ASP A 121 10.32 -10.40 -11.10
CA ASP A 121 10.53 -11.71 -10.50
C ASP A 121 10.67 -11.62 -8.97
N MET A 122 11.35 -10.58 -8.46
CA MET A 122 11.41 -10.31 -7.02
C MET A 122 10.01 -10.14 -6.39
N LEU A 123 9.05 -9.52 -7.09
CA LEU A 123 7.69 -9.34 -6.58
C LEU A 123 6.95 -10.66 -6.38
N ILE A 124 7.29 -11.72 -7.13
CA ILE A 124 6.65 -13.03 -6.99
C ILE A 124 6.85 -13.59 -5.58
N ASN A 125 8.01 -13.34 -4.97
CA ASN A 125 8.34 -13.80 -3.62
C ASN A 125 7.45 -13.21 -2.53
N TYR A 126 6.81 -12.06 -2.80
CA TYR A 126 5.97 -11.35 -1.85
C TYR A 126 4.48 -11.53 -2.13
N ARG A 127 4.12 -12.46 -3.02
CA ARG A 127 2.73 -12.79 -3.29
C ARG A 127 2.13 -13.56 -2.12
N SER A 128 1.10 -13.00 -1.50
CA SER A 128 0.31 -13.72 -0.49
C SER A 128 -0.70 -14.64 -1.18
N SER A 129 -0.53 -15.96 -1.09
CA SER A 129 -1.45 -16.93 -1.72
C SER A 129 -2.76 -17.08 -0.94
N SER A 130 -2.69 -17.13 0.39
CA SER A 130 -3.85 -17.20 1.29
C SER A 130 -3.91 -16.00 2.22
N ILE A 131 -5.12 -15.56 2.56
CA ILE A 131 -5.39 -14.52 3.55
C ILE A 131 -5.91 -15.20 4.81
N LYS A 132 -5.15 -15.14 5.91
CA LYS A 132 -5.42 -15.85 7.16
C LYS A 132 -5.19 -14.99 8.39
N ASN A 133 -4.10 -14.23 8.42
CA ASN A 133 -3.61 -13.59 9.64
C ASN A 133 -3.87 -12.08 9.66
N GLY A 134 -3.94 -11.43 8.50
CA GLY A 134 -4.12 -9.99 8.43
C GLY A 134 -5.57 -9.57 8.65
N ARG A 135 -5.76 -8.34 9.13
CA ARG A 135 -7.08 -7.68 9.18
C ARG A 135 -7.09 -6.47 8.28
N TYR A 136 -8.09 -6.39 7.42
CA TYR A 136 -8.05 -5.50 6.26
C TYR A 136 -9.22 -4.52 6.24
N PHE A 137 -8.90 -3.30 5.82
CA PHE A 137 -9.87 -2.30 5.42
C PHE A 137 -9.55 -1.85 3.98
N LEU A 138 -10.44 -2.16 3.04
CA LEU A 138 -10.36 -1.76 1.64
C LEU A 138 -11.05 -0.41 1.40
N LEU A 139 -10.34 0.47 0.71
CA LEU A 139 -10.86 1.68 0.11
C LEU A 139 -10.64 1.57 -1.40
N LEU A 140 -11.73 1.50 -2.16
CA LEU A 140 -11.72 1.26 -3.60
C LEU A 140 -12.52 2.33 -4.35
N GLN A 141 -12.02 2.77 -5.49
CA GLN A 141 -12.75 3.61 -6.45
C GLN A 141 -12.94 2.84 -7.76
N LYS A 142 -14.16 2.80 -8.29
CA LYS A 142 -14.52 1.91 -9.41
C LYS A 142 -13.95 2.36 -10.76
N ASP A 143 -13.68 3.65 -10.92
CA ASP A 143 -13.12 4.20 -12.15
C ASP A 143 -11.57 4.25 -12.11
N ASP A 144 -10.95 3.46 -11.24
CA ASP A 144 -9.52 3.15 -11.30
C ASP A 144 -9.18 2.51 -12.66
N ASP A 145 -8.43 3.26 -13.47
CA ASP A 145 -8.04 2.90 -14.84
C ASP A 145 -6.81 1.97 -14.89
N VAL A 146 -6.17 1.72 -13.76
CA VAL A 146 -4.96 0.90 -13.63
C VAL A 146 -5.31 -0.49 -13.07
N LEU A 147 -6.16 -0.55 -12.05
CA LEU A 147 -6.50 -1.76 -11.30
C LEU A 147 -8.00 -2.02 -11.29
N ASP A 148 -8.40 -3.25 -11.63
CA ASP A 148 -9.79 -3.68 -11.45
C ASP A 148 -10.08 -3.92 -9.97
N TYR A 149 -10.90 -3.05 -9.37
CA TYR A 149 -11.31 -3.12 -7.96
C TYR A 149 -11.88 -4.50 -7.58
N ARG A 150 -12.47 -5.23 -8.53
CA ARG A 150 -13.02 -6.57 -8.29
C ARG A 150 -11.95 -7.58 -7.91
N GLU A 151 -10.72 -7.42 -8.39
CA GLU A 151 -9.60 -8.27 -8.00
C GLU A 151 -9.29 -8.10 -6.50
N ALA A 152 -9.36 -6.88 -5.98
CA ALA A 152 -9.17 -6.59 -4.55
C ALA A 152 -10.27 -7.22 -3.68
N LEU A 153 -11.54 -7.05 -4.08
CA LEU A 153 -12.68 -7.66 -3.38
C LEU A 153 -12.61 -9.19 -3.38
N ALA A 154 -12.24 -9.79 -4.51
CA ALA A 154 -12.11 -11.24 -4.63
C ALA A 154 -10.95 -11.78 -3.78
N LYS A 155 -9.85 -11.02 -3.68
CA LYS A 155 -8.67 -11.42 -2.89
C LYS A 155 -8.93 -11.35 -1.38
N LEU A 156 -9.70 -10.36 -0.94
CA LEU A 156 -9.91 -10.01 0.46
C LEU A 156 -11.41 -9.98 0.81
N PRO A 157 -12.13 -11.11 0.66
CA PRO A 157 -13.59 -11.15 0.75
C PRO A 157 -14.13 -10.81 2.15
N ASN A 158 -13.30 -10.91 3.18
CA ASN A 158 -13.67 -10.63 4.57
C ASN A 158 -13.22 -9.25 5.06
N ALA A 159 -12.63 -8.43 4.18
CA ALA A 159 -12.20 -7.09 4.55
C ALA A 159 -13.42 -6.17 4.77
N LYS A 160 -13.33 -5.29 5.78
CA LYS A 160 -14.18 -4.08 5.79
C LYS A 160 -13.91 -3.36 4.48
N SER A 161 -14.93 -2.94 3.74
CA SER A 161 -14.74 -2.36 2.41
C SER A 161 -15.63 -1.14 2.20
N ILE A 162 -15.05 -0.07 1.66
CA ILE A 162 -15.77 1.05 1.03
C ILE A 162 -15.42 1.02 -0.45
N VAL A 163 -16.46 1.01 -1.29
CA VAL A 163 -16.33 1.01 -2.74
C VAL A 163 -17.12 2.20 -3.28
N GLU A 164 -16.43 3.20 -3.83
CA GLU A 164 -17.05 4.40 -4.38
C GLU A 164 -17.28 4.26 -5.89
N GLU A 165 -18.40 4.80 -6.37
CA GLU A 165 -18.58 5.08 -7.80
C GLU A 165 -17.64 6.22 -8.23
N GLY A 166 -17.12 6.18 -9.45
CA GLY A 166 -16.20 7.21 -9.92
C GLY A 166 -14.79 7.09 -9.35
N GLY A 167 -14.08 8.21 -9.33
CA GLY A 167 -12.72 8.35 -8.80
C GLY A 167 -11.63 7.97 -9.79
N SER A 168 -10.43 7.65 -9.26
CA SER A 168 -9.27 7.31 -10.08
C SER A 168 -8.24 6.51 -9.29
N HIS A 169 -7.20 5.99 -9.97
CA HIS A 169 -6.16 5.18 -9.34
C HIS A 169 -5.49 5.83 -8.12
N PRO A 170 -5.13 7.14 -8.13
CA PRO A 170 -4.55 7.80 -6.96
C PRO A 170 -5.47 7.86 -5.73
N PHE A 171 -6.74 7.50 -5.87
CA PHE A 171 -7.80 7.65 -4.89
C PHE A 171 -8.11 9.13 -4.59
N GLU A 172 -9.21 9.62 -5.14
CA GLU A 172 -9.64 11.00 -4.99
C GLU A 172 -10.30 11.24 -3.63
N HIS A 173 -9.95 12.36 -3.00
CA HIS A 173 -10.58 12.83 -1.76
C HIS A 173 -10.52 11.82 -0.61
N ILE A 174 -9.31 11.27 -0.36
CA ILE A 174 -9.05 10.28 0.69
C ILE A 174 -9.34 10.80 2.10
N GLU A 175 -9.26 12.12 2.30
CA GLU A 175 -9.50 12.81 3.57
C GLU A 175 -10.90 12.54 4.14
N ARG A 176 -11.87 12.25 3.28
CA ARG A 176 -13.24 11.90 3.67
C ARG A 176 -13.32 10.61 4.49
N HIS A 177 -12.30 9.74 4.40
CA HIS A 177 -12.25 8.44 5.08
C HIS A 177 -11.32 8.41 6.30
N PHE A 178 -10.72 9.54 6.67
CA PHE A 178 -9.70 9.58 7.73
C PHE A 178 -10.25 9.14 9.10
N GLU A 179 -11.49 9.51 9.44
CA GLU A 179 -12.10 9.08 10.71
C GLU A 179 -12.44 7.58 10.72
N GLU A 180 -12.89 7.02 9.60
CA GLU A 180 -13.14 5.57 9.46
C GLU A 180 -11.83 4.77 9.54
N ILE A 181 -10.76 5.30 8.93
CA ILE A 181 -9.42 4.74 8.99
C ILE A 181 -8.91 4.75 10.44
N LYS A 182 -9.00 5.88 11.13
CA LYS A 182 -8.62 6.01 12.54
C LYS A 182 -9.41 5.04 13.43
N THR A 183 -10.72 4.94 13.22
CA THR A 183 -11.58 4.01 13.95
C THR A 183 -11.12 2.56 13.78
N PHE A 184 -10.78 2.17 12.54
CA PHE A 184 -10.24 0.84 12.23
C PHE A 184 -8.89 0.60 12.92
N ILE A 185 -7.99 1.58 12.89
CA ILE A 185 -6.67 1.52 13.55
C ILE A 185 -6.82 1.33 15.06
N ASN A 186 -7.83 1.92 15.70
CA ASN A 186 -8.05 1.84 17.14
C ASN A 186 -8.79 0.57 17.62
N THR A 187 -9.30 -0.27 16.71
CA THR A 187 -10.05 -1.48 17.10
C THR A 187 -9.12 -2.59 17.63
N SER A 188 -9.32 -3.17 18.82
CA SER A 188 -8.41 -4.22 19.33
C SER A 188 -8.28 -5.45 18.39
N MET A 189 -7.11 -6.12 18.38
CA MET A 189 -7.01 -7.50 17.91
C MET A 189 -7.77 -8.36 18.92
N VAL A 190 -8.84 -9.02 18.46
CA VAL A 190 -9.58 -10.00 19.28
C VAL A 190 -8.90 -11.34 19.14
#